data_AF-A0A4Q3RK36-F1
#
_entry.id   AF-A0A4Q3RK36-F1
#
_cell.length_a   1.000
_cell.length_b   1.000
_cell.length_c   1.000
_cell.angle_alpha   90.00
_cell.angle_beta   90.00
_cell.angle_gamma   90.00
#
_symmetry.space_group_name_H-M   'P 1'
#
loop_
_entity.id
_entity.type
_entity.pdbx_description
1 polymer ?
#
loop_
_entity_poly.entity_id
_entity_poly.type
_entity_poly.pdbx_seq_one_letter_code
_entity_poly.pdbx_strand_id
1 'polypeptide(L)'
;MPARSDNSKEYSFPVKVWITGGIFALIVTLLLLLKATFSVLLLILAGALIAVFFRGLSGLLQRKTGWSEGLCLTISILGTLVILVLLFWLMGAKVQAQVSQLTETLPSTIDKAKEQLNQSALGQKIVEQVTSADSEKKATSLVQTLFRSTFGVLGDLYVILFIGIFFTVSPKTYKNGIVQLVPSGGREKATAIMEKLGENLKKWLKGKLFAMLVVFILTSVGLVIMGIPMWLALALIAGILNFIPNFGPLIAMIPAVLVGLLQSPITAVWVAGLYLVVQVLESNFITPKVQQKLINIPPAMIIIAQLLIAPLTGAWGLVLATPLLVIITVLLKELYISKQ
;
A
#
# COMPACT_ATOMS: atom_id res chain seq x y z
N MET A 1 -37.65 3.17 64.77
CA MET A 1 -37.10 3.06 63.39
C MET A 1 -36.94 4.46 62.82
N PRO A 2 -35.72 4.96 62.56
CA PRO A 2 -35.53 6.13 61.71
C PRO A 2 -34.95 5.74 60.34
N ALA A 3 -35.46 6.39 59.31
CA ALA A 3 -35.14 6.20 57.91
C ALA A 3 -33.71 6.65 57.56
N ARG A 4 -33.00 5.84 56.76
CA ARG A 4 -31.74 6.23 56.12
C ARG A 4 -32.04 7.21 54.99
N SER A 5 -31.60 8.46 55.14
CA SER A 5 -31.54 9.44 54.06
C SER A 5 -30.45 9.04 53.06
N ASP A 6 -30.86 8.74 51.83
CA ASP A 6 -29.98 8.50 50.69
C ASP A 6 -29.36 9.84 50.25
N ASN A 7 -28.13 10.09 50.68
CA ASN A 7 -27.33 11.25 50.27
C ASN A 7 -26.59 10.92 48.96
N SER A 8 -27.33 10.82 47.85
CA SER A 8 -26.71 10.89 46.54
C SER A 8 -26.20 12.32 46.32
N LYS A 9 -24.88 12.51 46.29
CA LYS A 9 -24.25 13.80 45.98
C LYS A 9 -24.65 14.25 44.58
N GLU A 10 -25.73 15.02 44.45
CA GLU A 10 -26.11 15.64 43.18
C GLU A 10 -25.15 16.79 42.89
N TYR A 11 -24.23 16.58 41.94
CA TYR A 11 -23.33 17.63 41.47
C TYR A 11 -24.12 18.81 40.90
N SER A 12 -23.74 20.03 41.30
CA SER A 12 -24.31 21.28 40.77
C SER A 12 -24.13 21.36 39.24
N PHE A 13 -25.14 21.87 38.54
CA PHE A 13 -25.18 21.99 37.06
C PHE A 13 -23.87 22.51 36.43
N PRO A 14 -23.23 23.60 36.90
CA PRO A 14 -21.94 24.06 36.37
C PRO A 14 -20.82 23.00 36.49
N VAL A 15 -20.78 22.23 37.58
CA VAL A 15 -19.77 21.17 37.77
C VAL A 15 -19.98 20.03 36.76
N LYS A 16 -21.23 19.65 36.48
CA LYS A 16 -21.55 18.67 35.43
C LYS A 16 -21.13 19.17 34.04
N VAL A 17 -21.34 20.45 33.73
CA VAL A 17 -20.93 21.06 32.46
C VAL A 17 -19.40 21.09 32.32
N TRP A 18 -18.65 21.48 33.37
CA TRP A 18 -17.19 21.46 33.35
C TRP A 18 -16.60 20.06 33.25
N ILE A 19 -17.16 19.08 33.96
CA ILE A 19 -16.73 17.67 33.86
C ILE A 19 -17.02 17.13 32.46
N THR A 20 -18.21 17.38 31.91
CA THR A 20 -18.58 16.92 30.56
C THR A 20 -17.72 17.59 29.49
N GLY A 21 -17.48 18.91 29.62
CA GLY A 21 -16.58 19.66 28.73
C GLY A 21 -15.13 19.17 28.81
N GLY A 22 -14.65 18.87 30.02
CA GLY A 22 -13.32 18.30 30.25
C GLY A 22 -13.15 16.90 29.65
N ILE A 23 -14.14 16.01 29.85
CA ILE A 23 -14.14 14.67 29.25
C ILE A 23 -14.20 14.77 27.72
N PHE A 24 -15.06 15.64 27.17
CA PHE A 24 -15.15 15.85 25.73
C PHE A 24 -13.84 16.39 25.16
N ALA A 25 -13.23 17.40 25.79
CA ALA A 25 -11.93 17.93 25.38
C ALA A 25 -10.81 16.89 25.48
N LEU A 26 -10.80 16.05 26.52
CA LEU A 26 -9.85 14.95 26.67
C LEU A 26 -10.03 13.91 25.55
N ILE A 27 -11.26 13.50 25.26
CA ILE A 27 -11.57 12.56 24.18
C ILE A 27 -11.15 13.14 22.83
N VAL A 28 -11.48 14.40 22.55
CA VAL A 28 -11.08 15.08 21.30
C VAL A 28 -9.56 15.16 21.20
N THR A 29 -8.87 15.54 22.27
CA THR A 29 -7.41 15.62 22.30
C THR A 29 -6.78 14.25 22.10
N LEU A 30 -7.31 13.20 22.74
CA LEU A 30 -6.85 11.82 22.57
C LEU A 30 -7.08 11.34 21.13
N LEU A 31 -8.23 11.66 20.52
CA LEU A 31 -8.52 11.32 19.13
C LEU A 31 -7.61 12.06 18.14
N LEU A 32 -7.30 13.35 18.41
CA LEU A 32 -6.37 14.13 17.60
C LEU A 32 -4.92 13.61 17.72
N LEU A 33 -4.49 13.26 18.94
CA LEU A 33 -3.19 12.62 19.19
C LEU A 33 -3.12 11.26 18.49
N LEU A 34 -4.16 10.44 18.65
CA LEU A 34 -4.24 9.14 17.98
C LEU A 34 -4.13 9.31 16.47
N LYS A 35 -4.88 10.25 15.88
CA LYS A 35 -4.80 10.56 14.44
C LYS A 35 -3.38 10.98 14.04
N ALA A 36 -2.72 11.84 14.81
CA ALA A 36 -1.37 12.31 14.51
C ALA A 36 -0.32 11.20 14.61
N THR A 37 -0.44 10.30 15.59
CA THR A 37 0.54 9.23 15.85
C THR A 37 0.25 7.95 15.06
N PHE A 38 -0.97 7.75 14.56
CA PHE A 38 -1.34 6.54 13.82
C PHE A 38 -0.53 6.37 12.53
N SER A 39 -0.15 7.47 11.87
CA SER A 39 0.78 7.44 10.74
C SER A 39 2.15 6.86 11.13
N VAL A 40 2.67 7.21 12.31
CA VAL A 40 3.94 6.69 12.82
C VAL A 40 3.87 5.18 13.05
N LEU A 41 2.75 4.67 13.58
CA LEU A 41 2.53 3.22 13.74
C LEU A 41 2.57 2.49 12.40
N LEU A 42 1.99 3.09 11.35
CA LEU A 42 2.07 2.55 9.99
C LEU A 42 3.50 2.58 9.43
N LEU A 43 4.28 3.64 9.68
CA LEU A 43 5.70 3.68 9.28
C LEU A 43 6.52 2.59 10.01
N ILE A 44 6.24 2.35 11.30
CA ILE A 44 6.86 1.24 12.05
C ILE A 44 6.47 -0.11 11.44
N LEU A 45 5.19 -0.29 11.09
CA LEU A 45 4.70 -1.49 10.42
C LEU A 45 5.38 -1.69 9.05
N ALA A 46 5.53 -0.63 8.25
CA ALA A 46 6.26 -0.68 6.99
C ALA A 46 7.73 -1.07 7.22
N GLY A 47 8.41 -0.50 8.22
CA GLY A 47 9.76 -0.91 8.62
C GLY A 47 9.81 -2.39 9.02
N ALA A 48 8.83 -2.89 9.77
CA ALA A 48 8.74 -4.32 10.10
C ALA A 48 8.54 -5.20 8.85
N LEU A 49 7.77 -4.76 7.86
CA LEU A 49 7.63 -5.48 6.59
C LEU A 49 8.93 -5.49 5.79
N ILE A 50 9.68 -4.39 5.78
CA ILE A 50 11.03 -4.34 5.19
C ILE A 50 11.97 -5.32 5.90
N ALA A 51 11.88 -5.43 7.23
CA ALA A 51 12.68 -6.39 7.97
C ALA A 51 12.32 -7.85 7.63
N VAL A 52 11.02 -8.13 7.51
CA VAL A 52 10.52 -9.44 7.07
C VAL A 52 10.97 -9.74 5.63
N PHE A 53 11.00 -8.73 4.75
CA PHE A 53 11.50 -8.84 3.38
C PHE A 53 12.97 -9.25 3.34
N PHE A 54 13.85 -8.45 3.96
CA PHE A 54 15.29 -8.71 3.94
C PHE A 54 15.67 -10.00 4.65
N ARG A 55 15.02 -10.34 5.76
CA ARG A 55 15.22 -11.64 6.42
C ARG A 55 14.67 -12.81 5.60
N GLY A 56 13.58 -12.58 4.87
CA GLY A 56 13.05 -13.54 3.90
C GLY A 56 14.06 -13.86 2.80
N LEU A 57 14.64 -12.83 2.19
CA LEU A 57 15.70 -12.96 1.17
C LEU A 57 16.95 -13.60 1.74
N SER A 58 17.46 -13.11 2.87
CA SER A 58 18.65 -13.64 3.53
C SER A 58 18.50 -15.12 3.85
N GLY A 59 17.33 -15.54 4.35
CA GLY A 59 17.05 -16.95 4.62
C GLY A 59 16.99 -17.83 3.36
N LEU A 60 16.59 -17.29 2.21
CA LEU A 60 16.65 -18.01 0.93
C LEU A 60 18.09 -18.18 0.45
N LEU A 61 18.92 -17.14 0.58
CA LEU A 61 20.35 -17.19 0.27
C LEU A 61 21.05 -18.20 1.17
N GLN A 62 20.87 -18.09 2.49
CA GLN A 62 21.49 -18.96 3.48
C GLN A 62 21.16 -20.44 3.24
N ARG A 63 19.90 -20.76 2.90
CA ARG A 63 19.50 -22.14 2.58
C ARG A 63 20.15 -22.69 1.31
N LYS A 64 20.51 -21.83 0.36
CA LYS A 64 21.15 -22.23 -0.90
C LYS A 64 22.68 -22.25 -0.83
N THR A 65 23.30 -21.33 -0.08
CA THR A 65 24.76 -21.15 -0.06
C THR A 65 25.44 -21.65 1.22
N GLY A 66 24.69 -21.80 2.32
CA GLY A 66 25.25 -22.16 3.63
C GLY A 66 26.07 -21.05 4.30
N TRP A 67 26.07 -19.82 3.78
CA TRP A 67 26.88 -18.71 4.32
C TRP A 67 26.36 -18.19 5.68
N SER A 68 27.19 -17.40 6.38
CA SER A 68 26.81 -16.80 7.65
C SER A 68 25.61 -15.84 7.51
N GLU A 69 24.79 -15.73 8.57
CA GLU A 69 23.57 -14.91 8.56
C GLU A 69 23.87 -13.44 8.21
N GLY A 70 24.97 -12.90 8.75
CA GLY A 70 25.39 -11.52 8.49
C GLY A 70 25.73 -11.26 7.02
N LEU A 71 26.47 -12.16 6.37
CA LEU A 71 26.82 -12.01 4.95
C LEU A 71 25.58 -12.11 4.05
N CYS A 72 24.73 -13.11 4.28
CA CYS A 72 23.48 -13.28 3.52
C CYS A 72 22.58 -12.05 3.66
N LEU A 73 22.56 -11.45 4.85
CA LEU A 73 21.78 -10.25 5.11
C LEU A 73 22.33 -9.03 4.36
N THR A 74 23.63 -8.78 4.47
CA THR A 74 24.29 -7.66 3.77
C THR A 74 24.10 -7.76 2.26
N ILE A 75 24.26 -8.97 1.70
CA ILE A 75 24.03 -9.21 0.27
C ILE A 75 22.57 -8.98 -0.12
N SER A 76 21.62 -9.37 0.73
CA SER A 76 20.20 -9.15 0.46
C SER A 76 19.86 -7.65 0.43
N ILE A 77 20.43 -6.86 1.35
CA ILE A 77 20.24 -5.41 1.40
C ILE A 77 20.92 -4.73 0.21
N LEU A 78 22.23 -4.93 0.05
CA LEU A 78 23.00 -4.30 -1.03
C LEU A 78 22.52 -4.75 -2.41
N GLY A 79 22.23 -6.03 -2.60
CA GLY A 79 21.69 -6.55 -3.86
C GLY A 79 20.34 -5.91 -4.21
N THR A 80 19.44 -5.74 -3.24
CA THR A 80 18.17 -5.04 -3.48
C THR A 80 18.42 -3.57 -3.86
N LEU A 81 19.31 -2.87 -3.15
CA LEU A 81 19.64 -1.47 -3.45
C LEU A 81 20.26 -1.32 -4.84
N VAL A 82 21.18 -2.19 -5.23
CA VAL A 82 21.80 -2.20 -6.56
C VAL A 82 20.75 -2.42 -7.64
N ILE A 83 19.85 -3.39 -7.46
CA ILE A 83 18.74 -3.65 -8.40
C ILE A 83 17.87 -2.41 -8.54
N LEU A 84 17.49 -1.76 -7.43
CA LEU A 84 16.68 -0.55 -7.47
C LEU A 84 17.40 0.59 -8.21
N VAL A 85 18.65 0.88 -7.86
CA VAL A 85 19.45 1.93 -8.52
C VAL A 85 19.58 1.66 -10.02
N LEU A 86 19.85 0.42 -10.41
CA LEU A 86 19.97 0.02 -11.81
C LEU A 86 18.64 0.20 -12.55
N LEU A 87 17.52 -0.21 -11.96
CA LEU A 87 16.18 0.00 -12.54
C LEU A 87 15.88 1.49 -12.72
N PHE A 88 16.12 2.31 -11.69
CA PHE A 88 15.91 3.76 -11.76
C PHE A 88 16.80 4.42 -12.82
N TRP A 89 18.06 4.01 -12.93
CA TRP A 89 18.98 4.56 -13.92
C TRP A 89 18.58 4.18 -15.36
N LEU A 90 18.24 2.91 -15.61
CA LEU A 90 17.81 2.42 -16.92
C LEU A 90 16.48 3.04 -17.37
N MET A 91 15.58 3.27 -16.42
CA MET A 91 14.24 3.79 -16.70
C MET A 91 14.19 5.30 -16.69
N GLY A 92 14.99 5.98 -15.86
CA GLY A 92 14.88 7.42 -15.61
C GLY A 92 14.96 8.26 -16.88
N ALA A 93 15.97 8.02 -17.73
CA ALA A 93 16.13 8.74 -18.99
C ALA A 93 14.96 8.48 -19.97
N LYS A 94 14.48 7.23 -20.04
CA LYS A 94 13.36 6.85 -20.93
C LYS A 94 12.04 7.44 -20.46
N VAL A 95 11.77 7.36 -19.15
CA VAL A 95 10.58 7.94 -18.50
C VAL A 95 10.56 9.45 -18.71
N GLN A 96 11.68 10.13 -18.47
CA GLN A 96 11.80 11.57 -18.66
C GLN A 96 11.47 11.97 -20.11
N ALA A 97 12.09 11.32 -21.10
CA ALA A 97 11.85 11.62 -22.51
C ALA A 97 10.36 11.46 -22.89
N GLN A 98 9.71 10.40 -22.41
CA GLN A 98 8.30 10.17 -22.71
C GLN A 98 7.37 11.13 -21.98
N VAL A 99 7.70 11.53 -20.76
CA VAL A 99 6.92 12.52 -20.01
C VAL A 99 6.99 13.89 -20.69
N SER A 100 8.18 14.29 -21.17
CA SER A 100 8.33 15.49 -21.98
C SER A 100 7.49 15.41 -23.27
N GLN A 101 7.58 14.28 -23.99
CA GLN A 101 6.79 14.06 -25.19
C GLN A 101 5.28 14.06 -24.91
N LEU A 102 4.82 13.40 -23.85
CA LEU A 102 3.43 13.42 -23.39
C LEU A 102 2.99 14.87 -23.16
N THR A 103 3.76 15.66 -22.41
CA THR A 103 3.37 17.03 -22.07
C THR A 103 3.24 17.92 -23.32
N GLU A 104 4.11 17.73 -24.31
CA GLU A 104 4.09 18.51 -25.57
C GLU A 104 3.02 18.03 -26.56
N THR A 105 2.80 16.71 -26.65
CA THR A 105 1.93 16.12 -27.70
C THR A 105 0.52 15.79 -27.22
N LEU A 106 0.28 15.72 -25.90
CA LEU A 106 -1.02 15.36 -25.34
C LEU A 106 -2.15 16.33 -25.77
N PRO A 107 -1.97 17.67 -25.76
CA PRO A 107 -3.04 18.58 -26.20
C PRO A 107 -3.45 18.31 -27.66
N SER A 108 -2.49 18.22 -28.57
CA SER A 108 -2.76 17.97 -29.99
C SER A 108 -3.28 16.55 -30.27
N THR A 109 -2.89 15.56 -29.47
CA THR A 109 -3.40 14.18 -29.54
C THR A 109 -4.85 14.11 -29.09
N ILE A 110 -5.19 14.81 -28.01
CA ILE A 110 -6.56 14.95 -27.53
C ILE A 110 -7.41 15.61 -28.62
N ASP A 111 -6.93 16.67 -29.26
CA ASP A 111 -7.70 17.37 -30.30
C ASP A 111 -7.93 16.50 -31.55
N LYS A 112 -6.92 15.75 -31.99
CA LYS A 112 -7.06 14.75 -33.06
C LYS A 112 -8.02 13.62 -32.66
N ALA A 113 -7.96 13.17 -31.41
CA ALA A 113 -8.87 12.15 -30.89
C ALA A 113 -10.31 12.66 -30.85
N LYS A 114 -10.55 13.93 -30.46
CA LYS A 114 -11.88 14.56 -30.54
C LYS A 114 -12.38 14.60 -31.97
N GLU A 115 -11.54 14.96 -32.92
CA GLU A 115 -11.90 15.04 -34.33
C GLU A 115 -12.28 13.66 -34.91
N GLN A 116 -11.54 12.60 -34.56
CA GLN A 116 -11.86 11.22 -34.94
C GLN A 116 -13.10 10.67 -34.21
N LEU A 117 -13.27 10.98 -32.92
CA LEU A 117 -14.39 10.53 -32.11
C LEU A 117 -15.69 11.27 -32.43
N ASN A 118 -15.62 12.52 -32.91
CA ASN A 118 -16.78 13.28 -33.38
C ASN A 118 -17.44 12.66 -34.61
N GLN A 119 -16.78 11.71 -35.29
CA GLN A 119 -17.36 10.94 -36.39
C GLN A 119 -18.28 9.80 -35.92
N SER A 120 -18.32 9.51 -34.60
CA SER A 120 -19.15 8.47 -33.99
C SER A 120 -20.05 9.04 -32.89
N ALA A 121 -21.33 8.65 -32.88
CA ALA A 121 -22.29 9.09 -31.86
C ALA A 121 -21.90 8.71 -30.42
N LEU A 122 -21.12 7.63 -30.24
CA LEU A 122 -20.56 7.25 -28.94
C LEU A 122 -19.33 8.10 -28.57
N GLY A 123 -18.57 8.55 -29.56
CA GLY A 123 -17.38 9.38 -29.36
C GLY A 123 -17.72 10.79 -28.90
N GLN A 124 -18.79 11.41 -29.42
CA GLN A 124 -19.28 12.72 -28.96
C GLN A 124 -19.58 12.77 -27.45
N LYS A 125 -20.27 11.76 -26.91
CA LYS A 125 -20.60 11.69 -25.48
C LYS A 125 -19.36 11.52 -24.59
N ILE A 126 -18.36 10.77 -25.06
CA ILE A 126 -17.09 10.57 -24.35
C ILE A 126 -16.26 11.85 -24.38
N VAL A 127 -16.21 12.52 -25.53
CA VAL A 127 -15.51 13.79 -25.72
C VAL A 127 -16.11 14.89 -24.84
N GLU A 128 -17.43 15.07 -24.79
CA GLU A 128 -18.05 16.09 -23.94
C GLU A 128 -17.74 15.91 -22.44
N GLN A 129 -17.71 14.66 -21.95
CA GLN A 129 -17.39 14.38 -20.53
C GLN A 129 -15.90 14.55 -20.20
N VAL A 130 -15.01 14.26 -21.14
CA VAL A 130 -13.55 14.34 -20.94
C VAL A 130 -13.02 15.77 -21.16
N THR A 131 -13.68 16.58 -21.99
CA THR A 131 -13.19 17.92 -22.41
C THR A 131 -13.67 19.07 -21.54
N SER A 132 -14.50 18.83 -20.52
CA SER A 132 -14.83 19.91 -19.58
C SER A 132 -13.54 20.50 -18.98
N ALA A 133 -13.40 21.83 -18.94
CA ALA A 133 -12.19 22.50 -18.45
C ALA A 133 -11.80 22.09 -17.00
N ASP A 134 -12.76 21.54 -16.26
CA ASP A 134 -12.54 20.91 -14.95
C ASP A 134 -11.76 19.60 -15.02
N SER A 135 -11.96 18.78 -16.06
CA SER A 135 -11.28 17.49 -16.24
C SER A 135 -9.80 17.66 -16.58
N GLU A 136 -9.46 18.66 -17.40
CA GLU A 136 -8.07 18.96 -17.76
C GLU A 136 -7.29 19.54 -16.56
N LYS A 137 -7.92 20.44 -15.79
CA LYS A 137 -7.38 20.93 -14.51
C LYS A 137 -7.27 19.82 -13.46
N LYS A 138 -8.23 18.89 -13.38
CA LYS A 138 -8.18 17.73 -12.47
C LYS A 138 -7.08 16.74 -12.85
N ALA A 139 -6.88 16.48 -14.15
CA ALA A 139 -5.82 15.60 -14.63
C ALA A 139 -4.42 16.19 -14.38
N THR A 140 -4.22 17.46 -14.73
CA THR A 140 -2.94 18.17 -14.47
C THR A 140 -2.66 18.33 -12.98
N SER A 141 -3.66 18.67 -12.16
CA SER A 141 -3.50 18.74 -10.70
C SER A 141 -3.28 17.38 -10.05
N LEU A 142 -3.90 16.30 -10.54
CA LEU A 142 -3.59 14.92 -10.11
C LEU A 142 -2.13 14.58 -10.41
N VAL A 143 -1.66 14.82 -11.63
CA VAL A 143 -0.26 14.60 -12.00
C VAL A 143 0.67 15.42 -11.12
N GLN A 144 0.44 16.72 -10.97
CA GLN A 144 1.25 17.59 -10.12
C GLN A 144 1.22 17.19 -8.64
N THR A 145 0.08 16.70 -8.13
CA THR A 145 -0.06 16.23 -6.75
C THR A 145 0.69 14.92 -6.54
N LEU A 146 0.62 13.98 -7.49
CA LEU A 146 1.40 12.75 -7.47
C LEU A 146 2.91 13.05 -7.50
N PHE A 147 3.34 14.04 -8.30
CA PHE A 147 4.74 14.47 -8.38
C PHE A 147 5.20 15.21 -7.11
N ARG A 148 4.42 16.17 -6.57
CA ARG A 148 4.75 16.89 -5.32
C ARG A 148 4.73 15.97 -4.10
N SER A 149 3.86 14.97 -4.09
CA SER A 149 3.85 13.92 -3.06
C SER A 149 5.17 13.14 -3.00
N THR A 150 5.96 13.12 -4.08
CA THR A 150 7.26 12.41 -4.11
C THR A 150 8.26 13.01 -3.12
N PHE A 151 8.24 14.33 -2.86
CA PHE A 151 9.16 14.98 -1.91
C PHE A 151 8.81 14.70 -0.44
N GLY A 152 7.52 14.56 -0.10
CA GLY A 152 7.10 14.13 1.25
C GLY A 152 7.39 12.65 1.51
N VAL A 153 7.31 11.82 0.46
CA VAL A 153 7.57 10.38 0.52
C VAL A 153 9.05 10.06 0.85
N LEU A 154 10.00 10.93 0.50
CA LEU A 154 11.42 10.68 0.81
C LEU A 154 11.70 10.66 2.32
N GLY A 155 11.04 11.54 3.09
CA GLY A 155 11.16 11.54 4.56
C GLY A 155 10.61 10.26 5.18
N ASP A 156 9.42 9.85 4.74
CA ASP A 156 8.80 8.60 5.19
C ASP A 156 9.62 7.37 4.79
N LEU A 157 10.16 7.33 3.57
CA LEU A 157 11.03 6.27 3.10
C LEU A 157 12.32 6.19 3.91
N TYR A 158 12.92 7.33 4.25
CA TYR A 158 14.09 7.36 5.13
C TYR A 158 13.76 6.70 6.48
N VAL A 159 12.66 7.09 7.11
CA VAL A 159 12.21 6.53 8.39
C VAL A 159 11.92 5.03 8.27
N ILE A 160 11.18 4.61 7.25
CA ILE A 160 10.84 3.20 6.99
C ILE A 160 12.09 2.35 6.80
N LEU A 161 13.04 2.82 5.99
CA LEU A 161 14.29 2.12 5.74
C LEU A 161 15.14 2.04 7.00
N PHE A 162 15.23 3.13 7.77
CA PHE A 162 15.99 3.17 9.01
C PHE A 162 15.42 2.17 10.03
N ILE A 163 14.11 2.25 10.33
CA ILE A 163 13.42 1.30 11.21
C ILE A 163 13.56 -0.13 10.69
N GLY A 164 13.39 -0.31 9.38
CA GLY A 164 13.53 -1.59 8.71
C GLY A 164 14.90 -2.20 8.93
N ILE A 165 15.98 -1.43 8.75
CA ILE A 165 17.36 -1.89 9.00
C ILE A 165 17.54 -2.30 10.46
N PHE A 166 17.09 -1.49 11.43
CA PHE A 166 17.19 -1.84 12.85
C PHE A 166 16.48 -3.15 13.17
N PHE A 167 15.24 -3.29 12.74
CA PHE A 167 14.45 -4.50 12.96
C PHE A 167 15.05 -5.70 12.23
N THR A 168 15.70 -5.47 11.09
CA THR A 168 16.39 -6.49 10.31
C THR A 168 17.63 -6.98 11.05
N VAL A 169 18.46 -6.10 11.59
CA VAL A 169 19.72 -6.46 12.25
C VAL A 169 19.44 -7.18 13.58
N SER A 170 18.52 -6.65 14.40
CA SER A 170 18.33 -7.11 15.78
C SER A 170 16.88 -7.44 16.15
N PRO A 171 16.16 -8.33 15.43
CA PRO A 171 14.73 -8.58 15.66
C PRO A 171 14.44 -9.16 17.04
N LYS A 172 15.36 -9.96 17.60
CA LYS A 172 15.19 -10.59 18.92
C LYS A 172 15.11 -9.51 19.99
N THR A 173 15.93 -8.46 19.89
CA THR A 173 15.91 -7.33 20.82
C THR A 173 14.55 -6.65 20.82
N TYR A 174 14.02 -6.30 19.64
CA TYR A 174 12.72 -5.64 19.53
C TYR A 174 11.55 -6.55 19.93
N LYS A 175 11.56 -7.82 19.51
CA LYS A 175 10.55 -8.82 19.90
C LYS A 175 10.53 -9.01 21.42
N ASN A 176 11.70 -9.21 22.04
CA ASN A 176 11.81 -9.42 23.48
C ASN A 176 11.39 -8.15 24.25
N GLY A 177 11.71 -6.96 23.75
CA GLY A 177 11.24 -5.70 24.34
C GLY A 177 9.72 -5.62 24.38
N ILE A 178 9.02 -5.97 23.29
CA ILE A 178 7.55 -6.01 23.25
C ILE A 178 7.00 -7.06 24.23
N VAL A 179 7.59 -8.25 24.27
CA VAL A 179 7.17 -9.32 25.20
C VAL A 179 7.36 -8.90 26.67
N GLN A 180 8.40 -8.13 26.99
CA GLN A 180 8.67 -7.67 28.35
C GLN A 180 7.63 -6.69 28.89
N LEU A 181 6.89 -5.99 28.00
CA LEU A 181 5.75 -5.13 28.37
C LEU A 181 4.55 -5.94 28.89
N VAL A 182 4.52 -7.25 28.62
CA VAL A 182 3.47 -8.15 29.10
C VAL A 182 3.86 -8.69 30.49
N PRO A 183 2.92 -8.73 31.46
CA PRO A 183 3.14 -9.36 32.76
C PRO A 183 3.67 -10.78 32.64
N SER A 184 4.45 -11.23 33.63
CA SER A 184 5.17 -12.51 33.60
C SER A 184 4.32 -13.70 33.17
N GLY A 185 3.09 -13.82 33.69
CA GLY A 185 2.17 -14.91 33.34
C GLY A 185 1.67 -14.93 31.90
N GLY A 186 1.81 -13.83 31.14
CA GLY A 186 1.40 -13.73 29.73
C GLY A 186 2.56 -13.77 28.73
N ARG A 187 3.81 -13.80 29.18
CA ARG A 187 4.99 -13.64 28.30
C ARG A 187 5.16 -14.78 27.30
N GLU A 188 4.85 -16.00 27.69
CA GLU A 188 4.90 -17.16 26.79
C GLU A 188 3.87 -17.01 25.66
N LYS A 189 2.62 -16.68 26.01
CA LYS A 189 1.57 -16.40 25.04
C LYS A 189 1.92 -15.23 24.13
N ALA A 190 2.48 -14.15 24.67
CA ALA A 190 2.93 -13.00 23.88
C ALA A 190 4.05 -13.38 22.89
N THR A 191 5.00 -14.22 23.32
CA THR A 191 6.07 -14.73 22.45
C THR A 191 5.52 -15.55 21.29
N ALA A 192 4.58 -16.46 21.58
CA ALA A 192 3.90 -17.28 20.58
C ALA A 192 3.11 -16.43 19.58
N ILE A 193 2.37 -15.41 20.06
CA ILE A 193 1.65 -14.46 19.21
C ILE A 193 2.62 -13.71 18.28
N MET A 194 3.74 -13.20 18.81
CA MET A 194 4.75 -12.48 18.02
C MET A 194 5.37 -13.35 16.93
N GLU A 195 5.60 -14.65 17.19
CA GLU A 195 6.07 -15.60 16.18
C GLU A 195 5.02 -15.83 15.10
N LYS A 196 3.77 -16.05 15.50
CA LYS A 196 2.66 -16.25 14.57
C LYS A 196 2.41 -15.04 13.68
N LEU A 197 2.52 -13.83 14.24
CA LEU A 197 2.48 -12.58 13.49
C LEU A 197 3.60 -12.52 12.44
N GLY A 198 4.85 -12.78 12.86
CA GLY A 198 6.00 -12.78 11.97
C GLY A 198 5.88 -13.79 10.83
N GLU A 199 5.41 -15.01 11.12
CA GLU A 199 5.18 -16.04 10.11
C GLU A 199 4.08 -15.67 9.13
N ASN A 200 2.94 -15.16 9.61
CA ASN A 200 1.83 -14.77 8.75
C ASN A 200 2.20 -13.57 7.87
N LEU A 201 2.88 -12.56 8.42
CA LEU A 201 3.38 -11.43 7.63
C LEU A 201 4.42 -11.89 6.60
N LYS A 202 5.31 -12.81 6.95
CA LYS A 202 6.30 -13.38 6.01
C LYS A 202 5.65 -14.14 4.87
N LYS A 203 4.71 -15.02 5.18
CA LYS A 203 3.95 -15.76 4.16
C LYS A 203 3.20 -14.76 3.27
N TRP A 204 2.54 -13.75 3.85
CA TRP A 204 1.72 -12.77 3.15
C TRP A 204 2.58 -11.97 2.18
N LEU A 205 3.72 -11.47 2.67
CA LEU A 205 4.66 -10.72 1.87
C LEU A 205 5.22 -11.56 0.72
N LYS A 206 5.57 -12.83 0.95
CA LYS A 206 6.00 -13.75 -0.10
C LYS A 206 4.94 -13.92 -1.19
N GLY A 207 3.69 -14.11 -0.78
CA GLY A 207 2.56 -14.20 -1.68
C GLY A 207 2.34 -12.91 -2.48
N LYS A 208 2.49 -11.76 -1.82
CA LYS A 208 2.31 -10.45 -2.46
C LYS A 208 3.41 -10.16 -3.47
N LEU A 209 4.68 -10.44 -3.14
CA LEU A 209 5.80 -10.31 -4.07
C LEU A 209 5.63 -11.21 -5.30
N PHE A 210 5.12 -12.44 -5.11
CA PHE A 210 4.79 -13.32 -6.22
C PHE A 210 3.70 -12.71 -7.12
N ALA A 211 2.62 -12.18 -6.53
CA ALA A 211 1.57 -11.52 -7.30
C ALA A 211 2.08 -10.30 -8.08
N MET A 212 2.92 -9.47 -7.46
CA MET A 212 3.57 -8.32 -8.11
C MET A 212 4.42 -8.76 -9.32
N LEU A 213 5.18 -9.84 -9.17
CA LEU A 213 6.00 -10.38 -10.26
C LEU A 213 5.14 -10.92 -11.40
N VAL A 214 4.05 -11.64 -11.11
CA VAL A 214 3.15 -12.14 -12.14
C VAL A 214 2.47 -11.00 -12.88
N VAL A 215 1.98 -9.98 -12.17
CA VAL A 215 1.40 -8.77 -12.80
C VAL A 215 2.44 -8.08 -13.67
N PHE A 216 3.67 -7.89 -13.19
CA PHE A 216 4.76 -7.35 -14.01
C PHE A 216 4.97 -8.13 -15.31
N ILE A 217 5.02 -9.47 -15.25
CA ILE A 217 5.24 -10.31 -16.42
C ILE A 217 4.05 -10.22 -17.39
N LEU A 218 2.82 -10.40 -16.90
CA LEU A 218 1.62 -10.38 -17.75
C LEU A 218 1.45 -9.02 -18.43
N THR A 219 1.62 -7.93 -17.69
CA THR A 219 1.55 -6.58 -18.25
C THR A 219 2.69 -6.32 -19.22
N SER A 220 3.91 -6.77 -18.92
CA SER A 220 5.05 -6.64 -19.86
C SER A 220 4.77 -7.33 -21.18
N VAL A 221 4.33 -8.59 -21.13
CA VAL A 221 4.02 -9.39 -22.33
C VAL A 221 2.93 -8.71 -23.15
N GLY A 222 1.83 -8.29 -22.51
CA GLY A 222 0.74 -7.60 -23.21
C GLY A 222 1.18 -6.30 -23.87
N LEU A 223 1.95 -5.46 -23.17
CA LEU A 223 2.44 -4.19 -23.70
C LEU A 223 3.47 -4.38 -24.82
N VAL A 224 4.32 -5.40 -24.75
CA VAL A 224 5.27 -5.75 -25.82
C VAL A 224 4.53 -6.19 -27.08
N ILE A 225 3.53 -7.07 -26.94
CA ILE A 225 2.71 -7.54 -28.08
C ILE A 225 1.99 -6.37 -28.76
N MET A 226 1.54 -5.39 -27.98
CA MET A 226 0.88 -4.18 -28.49
C MET A 226 1.85 -3.13 -29.04
N GLY A 227 3.17 -3.34 -28.95
CA GLY A 227 4.17 -2.37 -29.42
C GLY A 227 4.19 -1.07 -28.63
N ILE A 228 3.81 -1.10 -27.35
CA ILE A 228 3.79 0.10 -26.50
C ILE A 228 5.22 0.49 -26.12
N PRO A 229 5.65 1.75 -26.39
CA PRO A 229 6.96 2.21 -25.96
C PRO A 229 7.03 2.21 -24.44
N MET A 230 8.24 2.00 -23.91
CA MET A 230 8.46 1.98 -22.46
C MET A 230 7.63 0.92 -21.71
N TRP A 231 7.21 -0.16 -22.40
CA TRP A 231 6.48 -1.29 -21.80
C TRP A 231 7.08 -1.76 -20.48
N LEU A 232 8.41 -1.80 -20.38
CA LEU A 232 9.13 -2.26 -19.19
C LEU A 232 8.84 -1.36 -17.98
N ALA A 233 8.83 -0.04 -18.17
CA ALA A 233 8.57 0.89 -17.09
C ALA A 233 7.11 0.83 -16.64
N LEU A 234 6.17 0.81 -17.60
CA LEU A 234 4.74 0.73 -17.33
C LEU A 234 4.39 -0.57 -16.62
N ALA A 235 4.98 -1.69 -17.05
CA ALA A 235 4.82 -2.97 -16.38
C ALA A 235 5.47 -3.00 -15.00
N LEU A 236 6.64 -2.37 -14.81
CA LEU A 236 7.26 -2.26 -13.49
C LEU A 236 6.40 -1.42 -12.53
N ILE A 237 5.86 -0.29 -12.99
CA ILE A 237 4.90 0.51 -12.24
C ILE A 237 3.67 -0.33 -11.89
N ALA A 238 3.13 -1.10 -12.83
CA ALA A 238 2.00 -2.00 -12.57
C ALA A 238 2.35 -3.06 -11.51
N GLY A 239 3.50 -3.72 -11.62
CA GLY A 239 3.95 -4.70 -10.64
C GLY A 239 4.18 -4.10 -9.25
N ILE A 240 4.84 -2.93 -9.16
CA ILE A 240 5.10 -2.23 -7.89
C ILE A 240 3.80 -1.75 -7.26
N LEU A 241 2.98 -1.01 -8.01
CA LEU A 241 1.72 -0.48 -7.51
C LEU A 241 0.74 -1.59 -7.16
N ASN A 242 0.82 -2.76 -7.79
CA ASN A 242 0.02 -3.91 -7.39
C ASN A 242 0.19 -4.26 -5.89
N PHE A 243 1.26 -3.82 -5.21
CA PHE A 243 1.36 -3.91 -3.76
C PHE A 243 0.11 -3.35 -3.03
N ILE A 244 -0.50 -2.29 -3.57
CA ILE A 244 -1.75 -1.68 -3.08
C ILE A 244 -2.95 -2.39 -3.73
N PRO A 245 -3.71 -3.23 -2.99
CA PRO A 245 -4.85 -3.94 -3.57
C PRO A 245 -5.89 -2.97 -4.13
N ASN A 246 -6.49 -3.34 -5.26
CA ASN A 246 -7.56 -2.61 -5.97
C ASN A 246 -7.14 -1.24 -6.55
N PHE A 247 -6.53 -0.37 -5.75
CA PHE A 247 -6.13 0.97 -6.17
C PHE A 247 -4.86 0.98 -7.00
N GLY A 248 -3.89 0.13 -6.67
CA GLY A 248 -2.60 0.10 -7.34
C GLY A 248 -2.71 -0.14 -8.86
N PRO A 249 -3.40 -1.20 -9.30
CA PRO A 249 -3.61 -1.46 -10.72
C PRO A 249 -4.40 -0.37 -11.44
N LEU A 250 -5.38 0.26 -10.77
CA LEU A 250 -6.12 1.40 -11.32
C LEU A 250 -5.20 2.61 -11.54
N ILE A 251 -4.35 2.93 -10.55
CA ILE A 251 -3.38 4.03 -10.65
C ILE A 251 -2.33 3.71 -11.74
N ALA A 252 -1.86 2.46 -11.82
CA ALA A 252 -0.88 2.02 -12.81
C ALA A 252 -1.41 2.05 -14.25
N MET A 253 -2.72 1.86 -14.43
CA MET A 253 -3.37 1.92 -15.73
C MET A 253 -3.34 3.34 -16.32
N ILE A 254 -3.39 4.39 -15.49
CA ILE A 254 -3.43 5.78 -15.94
C ILE A 254 -2.26 6.13 -16.87
N PRO A 255 -0.97 6.03 -16.45
CA PRO A 255 0.14 6.36 -17.34
C PRO A 255 0.20 5.44 -18.56
N ALA A 256 -0.19 4.17 -18.45
CA ALA A 256 -0.16 3.25 -19.57
C ALA A 256 -1.19 3.61 -20.65
N VAL A 257 -2.41 3.94 -20.25
CA VAL A 257 -3.47 4.40 -21.17
C VAL A 257 -3.10 5.73 -21.80
N LEU A 258 -2.50 6.66 -21.04
CA LEU A 258 -1.99 7.93 -21.58
C LEU A 258 -0.91 7.70 -22.65
N VAL A 259 0.03 6.78 -22.42
CA VAL A 259 1.02 6.40 -23.44
C VAL A 259 0.37 5.72 -24.65
N GLY A 260 -0.66 4.88 -24.45
CA GLY A 260 -1.43 4.29 -25.54
C GLY A 260 -2.16 5.34 -26.39
N LEU A 261 -2.70 6.38 -25.76
CA LEU A 261 -3.38 7.49 -26.45
C LEU A 261 -2.44 8.24 -27.40
N LEU A 262 -1.15 8.35 -27.08
CA LEU A 262 -0.15 8.97 -27.97
C LEU A 262 -0.02 8.26 -29.32
N GLN A 263 -0.36 6.97 -29.37
CA GLN A 263 -0.40 6.23 -30.64
C GLN A 263 -1.76 6.39 -31.32
N SER A 264 -2.83 6.03 -30.62
CA SER A 264 -4.21 6.20 -31.11
C SER A 264 -5.24 5.98 -30.00
N PRO A 265 -6.47 6.50 -30.15
CA PRO A 265 -7.57 6.22 -29.22
C PRO A 265 -7.88 4.72 -29.08
N ILE A 266 -7.80 3.97 -30.17
CA ILE A 266 -8.07 2.52 -30.15
C ILE A 266 -6.98 1.75 -29.39
N THR A 267 -5.71 2.15 -29.54
CA THR A 267 -4.59 1.57 -28.77
C THR A 267 -4.79 1.80 -27.27
N ALA A 268 -5.25 2.99 -26.88
CA ALA A 268 -5.54 3.30 -25.47
C ALA A 268 -6.63 2.38 -24.88
N VAL A 269 -7.68 2.09 -25.64
CA VAL A 269 -8.73 1.15 -25.24
C VAL A 269 -8.17 -0.26 -25.07
N TRP A 270 -7.30 -0.72 -25.98
CA TRP A 270 -6.63 -2.02 -25.85
C TRP A 270 -5.72 -2.09 -24.62
N VAL A 271 -4.98 -1.01 -24.32
CA VAL A 271 -4.15 -0.94 -23.11
C VAL A 271 -5.01 -0.96 -21.84
N ALA A 272 -6.11 -0.21 -21.80
CA ALA A 272 -7.06 -0.28 -20.69
C ALA A 272 -7.62 -1.71 -20.52
N GLY A 273 -8.03 -2.34 -21.63
CA GLY A 273 -8.49 -3.72 -21.66
C GLY A 273 -7.46 -4.71 -21.11
N LEU A 274 -6.19 -4.57 -21.49
CA LEU A 274 -5.10 -5.38 -20.96
C LEU A 274 -5.00 -5.27 -19.43
N TYR A 275 -4.99 -4.05 -18.89
CA TYR A 275 -4.90 -3.84 -17.44
C TYR A 275 -6.12 -4.41 -16.71
N LEU A 276 -7.32 -4.29 -17.28
CA LEU A 276 -8.53 -4.91 -16.73
C LEU A 276 -8.46 -6.44 -16.76
N VAL A 277 -7.96 -7.05 -17.84
CA VAL A 277 -7.76 -8.50 -17.92
C VAL A 277 -6.74 -8.96 -16.87
N VAL A 278 -5.60 -8.28 -16.76
CA VAL A 278 -4.59 -8.58 -15.75
C VAL A 278 -5.17 -8.42 -14.33
N GLN A 279 -6.00 -7.40 -14.10
CA GLN A 279 -6.69 -7.17 -12.83
C GLN A 279 -7.64 -8.32 -12.49
N VAL A 280 -8.43 -8.79 -13.45
CA VAL A 280 -9.34 -9.93 -13.28
C VAL A 280 -8.55 -11.21 -12.99
N LEU A 281 -7.45 -11.44 -13.70
CA LEU A 281 -6.56 -12.58 -13.48
C LEU A 281 -5.93 -12.54 -12.08
N GLU A 282 -5.45 -11.37 -11.64
CA GLU A 282 -4.89 -11.17 -10.31
C GLU A 282 -5.93 -11.46 -9.23
N SER A 283 -7.08 -10.81 -9.31
CA SER A 283 -8.13 -10.87 -8.29
C SER A 283 -8.79 -12.24 -8.16
N ASN A 284 -8.96 -12.98 -9.27
CA ASN A 284 -9.68 -14.26 -9.27
C ASN A 284 -8.77 -15.49 -9.20
N PHE A 285 -7.51 -15.42 -9.64
CA PHE A 285 -6.64 -16.59 -9.71
C PHE A 285 -5.42 -16.46 -8.81
N ILE A 286 -4.74 -15.31 -8.82
CA ILE A 286 -3.48 -15.11 -8.09
C ILE A 286 -3.78 -14.88 -6.61
N THR A 287 -4.62 -13.89 -6.32
CA THR A 287 -4.98 -13.46 -4.97
C THR A 287 -5.56 -14.62 -4.15
N PRO A 288 -6.54 -15.41 -4.63
CA PRO A 288 -7.09 -16.52 -3.85
C PRO A 288 -6.06 -17.62 -3.56
N LYS A 289 -5.22 -17.99 -4.53
CA LYS A 289 -4.17 -19.00 -4.31
C LYS A 289 -3.12 -18.55 -3.30
N VAL A 290 -2.84 -17.24 -3.28
CA VAL A 290 -1.96 -16.63 -2.29
C VAL A 290 -2.63 -16.57 -0.91
N GLN A 291 -3.88 -16.12 -0.84
CA GLN A 291 -4.62 -15.88 0.40
C GLN A 291 -5.11 -17.16 1.09
N GLN A 292 -5.45 -18.21 0.35
CA GLN A 292 -5.86 -19.52 0.89
C GLN A 292 -4.84 -20.09 1.89
N LYS A 293 -3.56 -19.74 1.75
CA LYS A 293 -2.48 -20.21 2.62
C LYS A 293 -2.31 -19.35 3.89
N LEU A 294 -3.09 -18.29 4.07
CA LEU A 294 -2.64 -17.09 4.77
C LEU A 294 -3.65 -16.33 5.61
N ILE A 295 -4.69 -17.03 6.09
CA ILE A 295 -5.88 -16.49 6.77
C ILE A 295 -6.94 -16.13 5.72
N ASN A 296 -8.09 -16.80 5.82
CA ASN A 296 -9.28 -16.55 5.01
C ASN A 296 -9.88 -15.18 5.38
N ILE A 297 -9.20 -14.10 5.01
CA ILE A 297 -9.71 -12.74 5.13
C ILE A 297 -10.58 -12.47 3.90
N PRO A 298 -11.89 -12.18 4.07
CA PRO A 298 -12.74 -11.86 2.93
C PRO A 298 -12.22 -10.62 2.18
N PRO A 299 -12.23 -10.59 0.84
CA PRO A 299 -11.76 -9.42 0.06
C PRO A 299 -12.44 -8.11 0.45
N ALA A 300 -13.72 -8.16 0.82
CA ALA A 300 -14.47 -7.00 1.31
C ALA A 300 -13.84 -6.36 2.56
N MET A 301 -13.26 -7.17 3.47
CA MET A 301 -12.60 -6.65 4.67
C MET A 301 -11.33 -5.84 4.32
N ILE A 302 -10.63 -6.20 3.25
CA ILE A 302 -9.47 -5.45 2.76
C ILE A 302 -9.92 -4.08 2.27
N ILE A 303 -10.98 -4.02 1.47
CA ILE A 303 -11.54 -2.76 0.96
C ILE A 303 -12.04 -1.89 2.12
N ILE A 304 -12.78 -2.47 3.08
CA ILE A 304 -13.27 -1.75 4.26
C ILE A 304 -12.09 -1.18 5.06
N ALA A 305 -11.05 -1.99 5.32
CA ALA A 305 -9.85 -1.52 6.02
C ALA A 305 -9.17 -0.35 5.26
N GLN A 306 -9.06 -0.46 3.93
CA GLN A 306 -8.52 0.62 3.09
C GLN A 306 -9.36 1.90 3.21
N LEU A 307 -10.69 1.81 3.12
CA LEU A 307 -11.59 2.96 3.20
C LEU A 307 -11.61 3.61 4.59
N LEU A 308 -11.41 2.83 5.66
CA LEU A 308 -11.34 3.36 7.03
C LEU A 308 -9.99 4.00 7.35
N ILE A 309 -8.89 3.41 6.88
CA ILE A 309 -7.54 3.82 7.26
C ILE A 309 -6.99 4.92 6.34
N ALA A 310 -7.27 4.89 5.04
CA ALA A 310 -6.73 5.85 4.09
C ALA A 310 -7.06 7.32 4.43
N PRO A 311 -8.25 7.69 4.91
CA PRO A 311 -8.53 9.07 5.33
C PRO A 311 -7.69 9.53 6.54
N LEU A 312 -7.15 8.59 7.34
CA LEU A 312 -6.35 8.89 8.52
C LEU A 312 -4.88 9.13 8.18
N THR A 313 -4.34 8.34 7.24
CA THR A 313 -2.88 8.28 6.98
C THR A 313 -2.50 8.46 5.51
N GLY A 314 -3.49 8.73 4.65
CA GLY A 314 -3.29 8.91 3.22
C GLY A 314 -2.89 7.62 2.50
N ALA A 315 -1.92 7.73 1.60
CA ALA A 315 -1.45 6.62 0.76
C ALA A 315 -0.92 5.44 1.59
N TRP A 316 -0.25 5.70 2.71
CA TRP A 316 0.25 4.64 3.61
C TRP A 316 -0.87 3.77 4.17
N GLY A 317 -2.05 4.35 4.39
CA GLY A 317 -3.24 3.61 4.82
C GLY A 317 -3.70 2.60 3.78
N LEU A 318 -3.69 2.98 2.49
CA LEU A 318 -4.02 2.08 1.39
C LEU A 318 -3.00 0.95 1.24
N VAL A 319 -1.72 1.27 1.37
CA VAL A 319 -0.57 0.35 1.25
C VAL A 319 -0.59 -0.68 2.38
N LEU A 320 -0.82 -0.23 3.62
CA LEU A 320 -0.60 -1.03 4.82
C LEU A 320 -1.89 -1.59 5.44
N ALA A 321 -3.07 -1.28 4.89
CA ALA A 321 -4.34 -1.81 5.36
C ALA A 321 -4.35 -3.35 5.43
N THR A 322 -3.81 -4.03 4.41
CA THR A 322 -3.81 -5.50 4.38
C THR A 322 -2.93 -6.12 5.47
N PRO A 323 -1.64 -5.75 5.62
CA PRO A 323 -0.82 -6.28 6.70
C PRO A 323 -1.34 -5.88 8.10
N LEU A 324 -1.91 -4.68 8.25
CA LEU A 324 -2.57 -4.30 9.50
C LEU A 324 -3.77 -5.22 9.80
N LEU A 325 -4.59 -5.53 8.79
CA LEU A 325 -5.72 -6.46 8.92
C LEU A 325 -5.27 -7.89 9.26
N VAL A 326 -4.13 -8.34 8.73
CA VAL A 326 -3.49 -9.61 9.13
C VAL A 326 -3.15 -9.59 10.62
N ILE A 327 -2.52 -8.52 11.11
CA ILE A 327 -2.17 -8.37 12.54
C ILE A 327 -3.43 -8.41 13.39
N ILE A 328 -4.44 -7.60 13.07
CA ILE A 328 -5.70 -7.53 13.81
C ILE A 328 -6.37 -8.91 13.85
N THR A 329 -6.43 -9.61 12.72
CA THR A 329 -7.09 -10.92 12.65
C THR A 329 -6.36 -11.97 13.48
N VAL A 330 -5.02 -11.96 13.50
CA VAL A 330 -4.23 -12.85 14.36
C VAL A 330 -4.46 -12.50 15.83
N LEU A 331 -4.40 -11.23 16.21
CA LEU A 331 -4.63 -10.81 17.59
C LEU A 331 -6.03 -11.18 18.08
N LEU A 332 -7.07 -10.94 17.27
CA LEU A 332 -8.44 -11.34 17.60
C LEU A 332 -8.55 -12.86 17.79
N LYS A 333 -7.90 -13.64 16.92
CA LYS A 333 -7.91 -15.11 17.04
C LYS A 333 -7.21 -15.59 18.31
N GLU A 334 -6.02 -15.09 18.61
CA GLU A 334 -5.21 -15.57 19.74
C GLU A 334 -5.64 -14.99 21.10
N LEU A 335 -6.21 -13.80 21.13
CA LEU A 335 -6.60 -13.14 22.39
C LEU A 335 -8.07 -13.38 22.74
N TYR A 336 -8.96 -13.43 21.76
CA TYR A 336 -10.41 -13.48 22.00
C TYR A 336 -11.04 -14.83 21.65
N ILE A 337 -10.68 -15.41 20.49
CA ILE A 337 -11.34 -16.61 19.97
C ILE A 337 -10.70 -17.89 20.54
N SER A 338 -9.38 -17.92 20.73
CA SER A 338 -8.72 -19.03 21.42
C SER A 338 -8.95 -18.91 22.93
N LYS A 339 -10.19 -19.15 23.33
CA LYS A 339 -10.53 -19.59 24.68
C LYS A 339 -10.50 -21.12 24.67
N GLN A 340 -9.56 -21.64 25.48
CA GLN A 340 -9.43 -23.01 25.98
C GLN A 340 -8.95 -24.06 24.98
#